data_AF-K0S060-F1
#
_entry.id   AF-K0S060-F1
#
_cell.length_a   1.000
_cell.length_b   1.000
_cell.length_c   1.000
_cell.angle_alpha   90.00
_cell.angle_beta   90.00
_cell.angle_gamma   90.00
#
_symmetry.space_group_name_H-M   'P 1'
#
loop_
_entity.id
_entity.type
_entity.pdbx_description
1 polymer ?
#
loop_
_entity_poly.entity_id
_entity_poly.type
_entity_poly.pdbx_seq_one_letter_code
_entity_poly.pdbx_strand_id
1 'polypeptide(L)'
;MIVEKLSENCQQKLPVCHELSDGTHEPITVLEAVVRNSGIYADSRKGRLSVFWGDQIFVPTAPFRYTPTHHVDIMCTLEEEPPTARVWSDKGLDKYGVIAVSGGGDAAQVEKVDHATAMKMLKALGDIDRAGPSLGSFSVGAKILEALCTEFKDELDKKDGKLDTDPHFWMPLTLPQDEYIALMTEKGVEAEESRTHHVRMTKMKDTFMSANSDLGLFGAVDVGAGACWWDYGQLKLYTANNLKLNEEGSDADLLRRFFGVTARQMNSDMGGVAVDDSACVFSSRAKCGSVGANVSMAAVEAQEPAGGAVLYNLVSDLDDGIVAGDGDVIVSVTDTEGKSMLLKSKIDVCGGKAWKSVLEGNSMSFEEVHKQNRDTDISTIEKKRKEQFKKTSSSFEI
;
A
#
# COMPACT_ATOMS: atom_id res chain seq x y z
N MET A 1 -1.42 -7.84 -5.85
CA MET A 1 -1.32 -9.30 -6.11
C MET A 1 0.03 -9.83 -6.64
N ILE A 2 0.56 -9.53 -7.85
CA ILE A 2 1.96 -9.95 -8.20
C ILE A 2 2.93 -9.27 -7.25
N VAL A 3 2.74 -7.97 -7.11
CA VAL A 3 3.57 -7.06 -6.33
C VAL A 3 3.49 -7.37 -4.83
N GLU A 4 2.26 -7.42 -4.31
CA GLU A 4 1.88 -7.77 -2.93
C GLU A 4 2.28 -9.19 -2.45
N LYS A 5 2.50 -10.15 -3.36
CA LYS A 5 2.96 -11.50 -2.99
C LYS A 5 4.46 -11.70 -3.20
N LEU A 6 5.06 -10.93 -4.11
CA LEU A 6 6.52 -10.82 -4.15
C LEU A 6 7.02 -10.13 -2.89
N SER A 7 6.30 -9.16 -2.30
CA SER A 7 6.74 -8.42 -1.10
C SER A 7 6.95 -9.27 0.17
N GLU A 8 6.40 -10.48 0.26
CA GLU A 8 6.65 -11.36 1.42
C GLU A 8 8.12 -11.80 1.50
N ASN A 9 8.88 -11.85 0.38
CA ASN A 9 10.30 -12.24 0.37
C ASN A 9 11.18 -11.55 -0.70
N CYS A 10 10.60 -10.84 -1.66
CA CYS A 10 11.26 -9.96 -2.61
C CYS A 10 10.85 -8.53 -2.26
N GLN A 11 11.71 -7.83 -1.52
CA GLN A 11 11.49 -6.44 -1.14
C GLN A 11 11.10 -5.60 -2.37
N GLN A 12 9.85 -5.15 -2.42
CA GLN A 12 9.41 -4.20 -3.43
C GLN A 12 10.11 -2.87 -3.15
N LYS A 13 11.16 -2.58 -3.92
CA LYS A 13 11.91 -1.34 -3.79
C LYS A 13 11.28 -0.24 -4.64
N LEU A 14 11.48 1.00 -4.24
CA LEU A 14 11.11 2.18 -4.98
C LEU A 14 12.34 2.66 -5.76
N PRO A 15 12.16 3.30 -6.92
CA PRO A 15 13.25 3.88 -7.68
C PRO A 15 13.67 5.21 -7.05
N VAL A 16 14.03 5.19 -5.77
CA VAL A 16 14.58 6.30 -4.98
C VAL A 16 15.54 5.70 -3.97
N CYS A 17 16.74 6.28 -3.84
CA CYS A 17 17.71 5.85 -2.85
C CYS A 17 17.85 6.82 -1.67
N HIS A 18 18.12 6.26 -0.50
CA HIS A 18 18.46 7.00 0.71
C HIS A 18 19.92 6.75 1.10
N GLU A 19 20.56 7.79 1.62
CA GLU A 19 21.89 7.69 2.20
C GLU A 19 21.82 6.94 3.55
N LEU A 20 22.65 5.92 3.69
CA LEU A 20 22.84 5.15 4.92
C LEU A 20 23.94 5.78 5.78
N SER A 21 24.06 5.33 7.03
CA SER A 21 25.04 5.87 7.98
C SER A 21 26.51 5.71 7.56
N ASP A 22 26.80 4.81 6.62
CA ASP A 22 28.13 4.58 6.07
C ASP A 22 28.39 5.38 4.77
N GLY A 23 27.47 6.26 4.37
CA GLY A 23 27.54 7.09 3.17
C GLY A 23 27.14 6.36 1.88
N THR A 24 26.77 5.08 1.95
CA THR A 24 26.24 4.36 0.80
C THR A 24 24.78 4.74 0.54
N HIS A 25 24.31 4.54 -0.70
CA HIS A 25 22.95 4.86 -1.08
C HIS A 25 22.22 3.59 -1.50
N GLU A 26 21.07 3.31 -0.88
CA GLU A 26 20.27 2.12 -1.17
C GLU A 26 18.82 2.47 -1.49
N PRO A 27 18.19 1.79 -2.47
CA PRO A 27 16.77 1.95 -2.71
C PRO A 27 15.97 1.56 -1.47
N ILE A 28 15.00 2.38 -1.09
CA ILE A 28 14.07 2.03 -0.02
C ILE A 28 12.98 1.09 -0.52
N THR A 29 12.46 0.29 0.39
CA THR A 29 11.27 -0.53 0.18
C THR A 29 10.00 0.29 0.33
N VAL A 30 8.91 -0.19 -0.28
CA VAL A 30 7.58 0.39 -0.04
C VAL A 30 7.22 0.30 1.44
N LEU A 31 7.53 -0.83 2.11
CA LEU A 31 7.27 -1.01 3.53
C LEU A 31 8.00 0.03 4.40
N GLU A 32 9.28 0.31 4.13
CA GLU A 32 10.03 1.37 4.83
C GLU A 32 9.40 2.75 4.61
N ALA A 33 8.93 3.02 3.40
CA ALA A 33 8.20 4.25 3.09
C ALA A 33 6.88 4.36 3.87
N VAL A 34 6.14 3.25 3.99
CA VAL A 34 4.92 3.15 4.82
C VAL A 34 5.23 3.34 6.30
N VAL A 35 6.29 2.72 6.83
CA VAL A 35 6.72 2.90 8.23
C VAL A 35 7.08 4.36 8.49
N ARG A 36 7.80 5.01 7.57
CA ARG A 36 8.13 6.43 7.67
C ARG A 36 6.88 7.32 7.65
N ASN A 37 5.92 7.02 6.78
CA ASN A 37 4.66 7.75 6.68
C ASN A 37 3.79 7.58 7.92
N SER A 38 3.53 6.34 8.33
CA SER A 38 2.67 6.00 9.47
C SER A 38 3.26 6.44 10.82
N GLY A 39 4.59 6.57 10.91
CA GLY A 39 5.29 7.02 12.12
C GLY A 39 4.84 8.40 12.63
N ILE A 40 4.31 9.28 11.76
CA ILE A 40 3.83 10.61 12.17
C ILE A 40 2.65 10.55 13.14
N TYR A 41 1.90 9.44 13.16
CA TYR A 41 0.74 9.23 14.03
C TYR A 41 1.10 8.62 15.39
N ALA A 42 2.36 8.24 15.63
CA ALA A 42 2.78 7.51 16.83
C ALA A 42 2.48 8.26 18.13
N ASP A 43 2.66 9.59 18.14
CA ASP A 43 2.40 10.42 19.31
C ASP A 43 0.91 10.41 19.71
N SER A 44 0.01 10.37 18.74
CA SER A 44 -1.45 10.36 18.93
C SER A 44 -1.98 8.99 19.38
N ARG A 45 -1.23 7.91 19.13
CA ARG A 45 -1.73 6.52 19.24
C ARG A 45 -1.04 5.68 20.30
N LYS A 46 -0.47 6.32 21.33
CA LYS A 46 0.19 5.62 22.44
C LYS A 46 -0.75 4.59 23.09
N GLY A 47 -0.26 3.37 23.27
CA GLY A 47 -1.04 2.27 23.87
C GLY A 47 -2.11 1.67 22.96
N ARG A 48 -2.07 1.95 21.65
CA ARG A 48 -3.00 1.39 20.65
C ARG A 48 -2.28 0.46 19.69
N LEU A 49 -2.96 -0.59 19.24
CA LEU A 49 -2.53 -1.39 18.09
C LEU A 49 -2.98 -0.65 16.82
N SER A 50 -2.05 -0.36 15.92
CA SER A 50 -2.35 0.25 14.62
C SER A 50 -2.11 -0.74 13.49
N VAL A 51 -3.00 -0.74 12.51
CA VAL A 51 -2.95 -1.57 11.32
C VAL A 51 -2.92 -0.65 10.10
N PHE A 52 -1.94 -0.88 9.23
CA PHE A 52 -1.73 -0.13 8.01
C PHE A 52 -1.48 -1.10 6.86
N TRP A 53 -1.87 -0.71 5.65
CA TRP A 53 -1.47 -1.42 4.44
C TRP A 53 0.04 -1.26 4.22
N GLY A 54 0.76 -2.37 4.06
CA GLY A 54 2.21 -2.37 3.84
C GLY A 54 2.65 -1.79 2.50
N ASP A 55 1.70 -1.50 1.61
CA ASP A 55 1.89 -1.05 0.24
C ASP A 55 1.21 0.30 -0.08
N GLN A 56 0.69 1.03 0.91
CA GLN A 56 0.02 2.31 0.69
C GLN A 56 0.61 3.44 1.54
N ILE A 57 0.90 4.55 0.88
CA ILE A 57 1.36 5.78 1.52
C ILE A 57 0.25 6.82 1.40
N PHE A 58 -0.12 7.46 2.51
CA PHE A 58 -1.05 8.60 2.49
C PHE A 58 -0.47 9.80 3.23
N VAL A 59 -0.21 10.88 2.50
CA VAL A 59 0.36 12.11 3.08
C VAL A 59 -0.80 13.03 3.47
N PRO A 60 -1.03 13.27 4.77
CA PRO A 60 -2.21 14.00 5.22
C PRO A 60 -2.11 15.49 4.87
N THR A 61 -3.25 16.10 4.57
CA THR A 61 -3.42 17.55 4.55
C THR A 61 -4.09 18.07 5.82
N ALA A 62 -4.73 17.20 6.60
CA ALA A 62 -5.29 17.52 7.92
C ALA A 62 -4.26 17.30 9.05
N PRO A 63 -4.51 17.87 10.26
CA PRO A 63 -3.67 17.61 11.43
C PRO A 63 -3.61 16.12 11.79
N PHE A 64 -2.40 15.57 11.86
CA PHE A 64 -2.15 14.16 12.22
C PHE A 64 -1.84 13.95 13.71
N ARG A 65 -1.66 15.06 14.46
CA ARG A 65 -1.54 15.05 15.92
C ARG A 65 -2.92 15.28 16.55
N TYR A 66 -3.40 14.30 17.30
CA TYR A 66 -4.73 14.34 17.92
C TYR A 66 -4.75 13.53 19.21
N THR A 67 -5.80 13.71 20.01
CA THR A 67 -6.10 12.86 21.16
C THR A 67 -7.25 11.94 20.80
N PRO A 68 -7.09 10.61 20.88
CA PRO A 68 -8.18 9.68 20.58
C PRO A 68 -9.39 9.95 21.47
N THR A 69 -10.55 10.10 20.85
CA THR A 69 -11.85 10.23 21.51
C THR A 69 -12.65 8.92 21.48
N HIS A 70 -12.14 7.92 20.75
CA HIS A 70 -12.81 6.64 20.51
C HIS A 70 -11.86 5.45 20.74
N HIS A 71 -12.45 4.30 21.08
CA HIS A 71 -11.73 3.04 21.26
C HIS A 71 -11.22 2.47 19.93
N VAL A 72 -11.91 2.77 18.83
CA VAL A 72 -11.53 2.43 17.45
C VAL A 72 -11.45 3.72 16.63
N ASP A 73 -10.35 3.88 15.90
CA ASP A 73 -10.14 4.97 14.93
C ASP A 73 -9.96 4.34 13.56
N ILE A 74 -10.76 4.72 12.56
CA ILE A 74 -10.49 4.39 11.16
C ILE A 74 -10.00 5.63 10.42
N MET A 75 -8.92 5.46 9.67
CA MET A 75 -8.37 6.52 8.83
C MET A 75 -9.16 6.63 7.55
N CYS A 76 -9.57 7.85 7.22
CA CYS A 76 -10.35 8.15 6.03
C CYS A 76 -9.99 9.53 5.48
N THR A 77 -10.43 9.80 4.27
CA THR A 77 -10.55 11.19 3.79
C THR A 77 -12.01 11.57 3.94
N LEU A 78 -12.30 12.70 4.58
CA LEU A 78 -13.67 13.18 4.76
C LEU A 78 -13.91 14.42 3.90
N GLU A 79 -15.03 14.43 3.18
CA GLU A 79 -15.52 15.65 2.54
C GLU A 79 -15.85 16.72 3.58
N GLU A 80 -15.74 18.00 3.21
CA GLU A 80 -16.09 19.12 4.10
C GLU A 80 -17.60 19.22 4.31
N GLU A 81 -18.38 18.82 3.32
CA GLU A 81 -19.84 18.91 3.30
C GLU A 81 -20.49 17.52 3.36
N PRO A 82 -21.75 17.44 3.84
CA PRO A 82 -22.53 16.20 3.85
C PRO A 82 -22.58 15.52 2.47
N PRO A 83 -22.51 14.18 2.40
CA PRO A 83 -22.45 13.47 1.14
C PRO A 83 -23.76 13.60 0.36
N THR A 84 -23.69 14.16 -0.85
CA THR A 84 -24.80 14.13 -1.81
C THR A 84 -24.65 12.94 -2.77
N ALA A 85 -25.75 12.50 -3.39
CA ALA A 85 -25.71 11.46 -4.41
C ALA A 85 -24.74 11.78 -5.57
N ARG A 86 -24.64 13.07 -5.93
CA ARG A 86 -23.69 13.54 -6.93
C ARG A 86 -22.24 13.37 -6.48
N VAL A 87 -21.90 13.84 -5.28
CA VAL A 87 -20.54 13.69 -4.72
C VAL A 87 -20.17 12.21 -4.62
N TRP A 88 -21.11 11.36 -4.19
CA TRP A 88 -20.92 9.92 -4.10
C TRP A 88 -20.52 9.31 -5.44
N SER A 89 -21.25 9.66 -6.51
CA SER A 89 -20.97 9.20 -7.87
C SER A 89 -19.68 9.79 -8.44
N ASP A 90 -19.48 11.10 -8.31
CA ASP A 90 -18.34 11.83 -8.89
C ASP A 90 -17.00 11.33 -8.27
N LYS A 91 -17.02 10.98 -6.99
CA LYS A 91 -15.86 10.41 -6.28
C LYS A 91 -15.80 8.88 -6.30
N GLY A 92 -16.81 8.22 -6.84
CA GLY A 92 -16.87 6.75 -6.92
C GLY A 92 -16.85 6.08 -5.55
N LEU A 93 -17.54 6.65 -4.55
CA LEU A 93 -17.55 6.14 -3.18
C LEU A 93 -18.15 4.73 -3.06
N ASP A 94 -18.96 4.32 -4.03
CA ASP A 94 -19.50 2.96 -4.17
C ASP A 94 -18.42 1.88 -4.41
N LYS A 95 -17.19 2.29 -4.72
CA LYS A 95 -16.06 1.38 -4.95
C LYS A 95 -15.24 1.10 -3.68
N TYR A 96 -15.53 1.81 -2.59
CA TYR A 96 -14.77 1.78 -1.35
C TYR A 96 -15.66 1.43 -0.15
N GLY A 97 -15.01 1.08 0.97
CA GLY A 97 -15.63 1.28 2.28
C GLY A 97 -15.75 2.77 2.55
N VAL A 98 -16.89 3.23 3.04
CA VAL A 98 -17.17 4.64 3.34
C VAL A 98 -17.35 4.81 4.84
N ILE A 99 -16.60 5.75 5.41
CA ILE A 99 -16.77 6.21 6.79
C ILE A 99 -17.69 7.42 6.77
N ALA A 100 -18.77 7.36 7.54
CA ALA A 100 -19.67 8.48 7.79
C ALA A 100 -19.55 8.92 9.25
N VAL A 101 -19.59 10.22 9.49
CA VAL A 101 -19.40 10.85 10.79
C VAL A 101 -20.62 11.73 11.09
N SER A 102 -21.17 11.59 12.30
CA SER A 102 -22.22 12.48 12.80
C SER A 102 -21.64 13.74 13.45
N GLY A 103 -22.47 14.75 13.70
CA GLY A 103 -22.05 15.95 14.43
C GLY A 103 -21.60 15.71 15.89
N GLY A 104 -21.86 14.53 16.45
CA GLY A 104 -21.31 14.10 17.75
C GLY A 104 -19.89 13.54 17.68
N GLY A 105 -19.34 13.33 16.47
CA GLY A 105 -18.03 12.73 16.24
C GLY A 105 -18.02 11.20 16.18
N ASP A 106 -19.15 10.55 16.46
CA ASP A 106 -19.30 9.10 16.25
C ASP A 106 -19.36 8.79 14.76
N ALA A 107 -18.76 7.66 14.40
CA ALA A 107 -18.68 7.21 13.03
C ALA A 107 -19.33 5.83 12.82
N ALA A 108 -19.68 5.55 11.57
CA ALA A 108 -20.10 4.23 11.10
C ALA A 108 -19.52 3.94 9.73
N GLN A 109 -19.51 2.66 9.35
CA GLN A 109 -18.97 2.22 8.07
C GLN A 109 -20.01 1.45 7.25
N VAL A 110 -20.01 1.72 5.93
CA VAL A 110 -20.73 0.93 4.93
C VAL A 110 -19.75 0.48 3.83
N GLU A 111 -19.98 -0.68 3.23
CA GLU A 111 -19.00 -1.31 2.33
C GLU A 111 -19.53 -1.45 0.90
N LYS A 112 -19.02 -0.60 -0.01
CA LYS A 112 -19.27 -0.64 -1.46
C LYS A 112 -20.75 -0.62 -1.83
N VAL A 113 -21.43 0.45 -1.41
CA VAL A 113 -22.87 0.67 -1.63
C VAL A 113 -23.12 2.01 -2.31
N ASP A 114 -24.27 2.13 -2.96
CA ASP A 114 -24.72 3.42 -3.49
C ASP A 114 -25.16 4.39 -2.38
N HIS A 115 -25.33 5.66 -2.74
CA HIS A 115 -25.71 6.72 -1.81
C HIS A 115 -27.04 6.44 -1.10
N ALA A 116 -28.06 5.99 -1.83
CA ALA A 116 -29.39 5.77 -1.27
C ALA A 116 -29.38 4.66 -0.21
N THR A 117 -28.66 3.57 -0.51
CA THR A 117 -28.45 2.44 0.40
C THR A 117 -27.65 2.90 1.61
N ALA A 118 -26.56 3.64 1.43
CA ALA A 118 -25.77 4.18 2.54
C ALA A 118 -26.62 5.04 3.50
N MET A 119 -27.41 5.99 2.98
CA MET A 119 -28.25 6.85 3.80
C MET A 119 -29.33 6.07 4.58
N LYS A 120 -29.86 4.99 3.99
CA LYS A 120 -30.78 4.08 4.68
C LYS A 120 -30.10 3.36 5.84
N MET A 121 -28.93 2.78 5.59
CA MET A 121 -28.18 1.98 6.56
C MET A 121 -27.64 2.83 7.72
N LEU A 122 -27.20 4.05 7.41
CA LEU A 122 -26.58 4.97 8.36
C LEU A 122 -27.61 5.78 9.17
N LYS A 123 -28.91 5.58 8.95
CA LYS A 123 -29.97 6.32 9.64
C LYS A 123 -29.86 6.28 11.17
N ALA A 124 -29.36 5.17 11.74
CA ALA A 124 -29.18 5.03 13.18
C ALA A 124 -28.02 5.85 13.74
N LEU A 125 -27.07 6.28 12.91
CA LEU A 125 -25.99 7.20 13.29
C LEU A 125 -26.52 8.63 13.53
N GLY A 126 -27.66 8.98 12.94
CA GLY A 126 -28.25 10.32 12.98
C GLY A 126 -27.92 11.11 11.71
N ASP A 127 -27.96 12.44 11.83
CA ASP A 127 -27.58 13.32 10.73
C ASP A 127 -26.08 13.16 10.44
N ILE A 128 -25.75 12.95 9.17
CA ILE A 128 -24.38 12.74 8.71
C ILE A 128 -23.79 14.10 8.33
N ASP A 129 -22.76 14.51 9.05
CA ASP A 129 -22.07 15.77 8.80
C ASP A 129 -21.07 15.60 7.66
N ARG A 130 -20.30 14.51 7.68
CA ARG A 130 -19.20 14.27 6.75
C ARG A 130 -19.12 12.79 6.41
N ALA A 131 -18.70 12.49 5.18
CA ALA A 131 -18.37 11.13 4.80
C ALA A 131 -17.24 11.10 3.77
N GLY A 132 -16.60 9.95 3.63
CA GLY A 132 -15.65 9.71 2.54
C GLY A 132 -14.96 8.36 2.66
N PRO A 133 -14.03 8.06 1.74
CA PRO A 133 -13.48 6.72 1.62
C PRO A 133 -12.59 6.38 2.82
N SER A 134 -12.79 5.16 3.32
CA SER A 134 -11.88 4.48 4.24
C SER A 134 -10.56 4.19 3.54
N LEU A 135 -9.45 4.43 4.25
CA LEU A 135 -8.12 4.04 3.80
C LEU A 135 -7.77 2.61 4.22
N GLY A 136 -8.70 1.89 4.86
CA GLY A 136 -8.49 0.54 5.41
C GLY A 136 -7.42 0.44 6.49
N SER A 137 -6.87 1.58 6.93
CA SER A 137 -5.93 1.67 8.05
C SER A 137 -6.69 2.13 9.29
N PHE A 138 -6.39 1.53 10.43
CA PHE A 138 -7.12 1.79 11.67
C PHE A 138 -6.24 1.63 12.90
N SER A 139 -6.74 2.07 14.05
CA SER A 139 -6.12 1.76 15.33
C SER A 139 -7.15 1.43 16.39
N VAL A 140 -6.82 0.51 17.28
CA VAL A 140 -7.67 0.05 18.38
C VAL A 140 -6.95 0.23 19.71
N GLY A 141 -7.66 0.75 20.71
CA GLY A 141 -7.16 0.83 22.08
C GLY A 141 -6.97 -0.56 22.70
N ALA A 142 -6.04 -0.65 23.66
CA ALA A 142 -5.74 -1.93 24.34
C ALA A 142 -7.00 -2.62 24.91
N LYS A 143 -7.93 -1.85 25.50
CA LYS A 143 -9.17 -2.37 26.09
C LYS A 143 -10.07 -3.07 25.07
N ILE A 144 -10.35 -2.45 23.92
CA ILE A 144 -11.21 -3.05 22.88
C ILE A 144 -10.48 -4.20 22.18
N LEU A 145 -9.15 -4.12 22.03
CA LEU A 145 -8.35 -5.22 21.50
C LEU A 145 -8.47 -6.47 22.39
N GLU A 146 -8.36 -6.31 23.71
CA GLU A 146 -8.53 -7.41 24.67
C GLU A 146 -9.95 -8.01 24.61
N ALA A 147 -10.97 -7.15 24.48
CA ALA A 147 -12.35 -7.60 24.31
C ALA A 147 -12.54 -8.42 23.02
N LEU A 148 -11.96 -7.97 21.90
CA LEU A 148 -11.97 -8.71 20.64
C LEU A 148 -11.22 -10.04 20.75
N CYS A 149 -10.02 -10.04 21.34
CA CYS A 149 -9.25 -11.28 21.55
C CYS A 149 -9.99 -12.28 22.45
N THR A 150 -10.74 -11.79 23.43
CA THR A 150 -11.58 -12.63 24.30
C THR A 150 -12.77 -13.19 23.54
N GLU A 151 -13.47 -12.35 22.78
CA GLU A 151 -14.64 -12.73 22.00
C GLU A 151 -14.31 -13.79 20.94
N PHE A 152 -13.16 -13.66 20.28
CA PHE A 152 -12.71 -14.56 19.21
C PHE A 152 -11.65 -15.58 19.66
N LYS A 153 -11.56 -15.86 20.96
CA LYS A 153 -10.51 -16.71 21.53
C LYS A 153 -10.49 -18.10 20.89
N ASP A 154 -11.65 -18.71 20.69
CA ASP A 154 -11.74 -20.08 20.16
C ASP A 154 -11.26 -20.15 18.70
N GLU A 155 -11.57 -19.15 17.87
CA GLU A 155 -11.08 -19.04 16.49
C GLU A 155 -9.57 -18.79 16.44
N LEU A 156 -9.08 -17.89 17.30
CA LEU A 156 -7.65 -17.57 17.41
C LEU A 156 -6.81 -18.77 17.87
N ASP A 157 -7.29 -19.52 18.87
CA ASP A 157 -6.61 -20.72 19.39
C ASP A 157 -6.52 -21.82 18.32
N LYS A 158 -7.56 -21.95 17.47
CA LYS A 158 -7.60 -22.90 16.35
C LYS A 158 -6.83 -22.41 15.12
N LYS A 159 -6.51 -21.12 15.04
CA LYS A 159 -6.03 -20.43 13.83
C LYS A 159 -6.95 -20.71 12.63
N ASP A 160 -8.25 -20.71 12.89
CA ASP A 160 -9.29 -21.04 11.93
C ASP A 160 -10.23 -19.85 11.74
N GLY A 161 -10.76 -19.72 10.53
CA GLY A 161 -11.59 -18.60 10.13
C GLY A 161 -10.89 -17.58 9.22
N LYS A 162 -11.72 -16.85 8.47
CA LYS A 162 -11.30 -15.78 7.57
C LYS A 162 -12.35 -14.66 7.62
N LEU A 163 -12.18 -13.76 8.58
CA LEU A 163 -13.06 -12.60 8.74
C LEU A 163 -12.36 -11.35 8.21
N ASP A 164 -13.04 -10.63 7.32
CA ASP A 164 -12.69 -9.28 6.90
C ASP A 164 -13.15 -8.23 7.94
N THR A 165 -12.33 -7.24 8.23
CA THR A 165 -12.61 -6.22 9.27
C THR A 165 -13.87 -5.42 8.99
N ASP A 166 -14.11 -5.08 7.72
CA ASP A 166 -15.19 -4.18 7.33
C ASP A 166 -16.58 -4.82 7.57
N PRO A 167 -16.94 -5.93 6.89
CA PRO A 167 -18.23 -6.57 7.11
C PRO A 167 -18.31 -7.32 8.44
N HIS A 168 -17.22 -7.85 9.00
CA HIS A 168 -17.35 -8.69 10.19
C HIS A 168 -17.09 -7.95 11.50
N PHE A 169 -16.37 -6.83 11.52
CA PHE A 169 -16.15 -6.07 12.75
C PHE A 169 -16.84 -4.71 12.72
N TRP A 170 -16.51 -3.84 11.77
CA TRP A 170 -16.96 -2.45 11.78
C TRP A 170 -18.45 -2.31 11.54
N MET A 171 -18.97 -3.00 10.53
CA MET A 171 -20.38 -2.95 10.16
C MET A 171 -21.31 -3.47 11.29
N PRO A 172 -21.14 -4.67 11.86
CA PRO A 172 -22.05 -5.14 12.91
C PRO A 172 -21.94 -4.35 14.22
N LEU A 173 -20.83 -3.64 14.46
CA LEU A 173 -20.68 -2.73 15.61
C LEU A 173 -21.39 -1.38 15.41
N THR A 174 -21.62 -0.97 14.17
CA THR A 174 -22.10 0.39 13.84
C THR A 174 -23.45 0.43 13.13
N LEU A 175 -23.90 -0.67 12.52
CA LEU A 175 -25.13 -0.72 11.73
C LEU A 175 -26.27 -1.46 12.46
N PRO A 176 -27.53 -1.07 12.17
CA PRO A 176 -28.70 -1.84 12.57
C PRO A 176 -28.68 -3.27 12.01
N GLN A 177 -29.20 -4.21 12.78
CA GLN A 177 -29.19 -5.64 12.43
C GLN A 177 -29.82 -5.95 11.08
N ASP A 178 -31.01 -5.41 10.80
CA ASP A 178 -31.74 -5.69 9.56
C ASP A 178 -31.00 -5.17 8.32
N GLU A 179 -30.37 -4.00 8.44
CA GLU A 179 -29.59 -3.37 7.37
C GLU A 179 -28.27 -4.12 7.13
N TYR A 180 -27.63 -4.59 8.21
CA TYR A 180 -26.46 -5.47 8.12
C TYR A 180 -26.79 -6.79 7.43
N ILE A 181 -27.87 -7.47 7.83
CA ILE A 181 -28.31 -8.74 7.24
C ILE A 181 -28.63 -8.57 5.76
N ALA A 182 -29.35 -7.51 5.38
CA ALA A 182 -29.69 -7.23 3.99
C ALA A 182 -28.44 -7.10 3.11
N LEU A 183 -27.45 -6.30 3.54
CA LEU A 183 -26.20 -6.12 2.80
C LEU A 183 -25.38 -7.42 2.72
N MET A 184 -25.33 -8.21 3.79
CA MET A 184 -24.59 -9.48 3.79
C MET A 184 -25.25 -10.53 2.89
N THR A 185 -26.58 -10.52 2.79
CA THR A 185 -27.33 -11.38 1.86
C THR A 185 -27.01 -11.05 0.40
N GLU A 186 -26.89 -9.76 0.05
CA GLU A 186 -26.45 -9.33 -1.29
C GLU A 186 -25.01 -9.79 -1.61
N LYS A 187 -24.17 -9.92 -0.58
CA LYS A 187 -22.80 -10.45 -0.68
C LYS A 187 -22.74 -11.98 -0.64
N GLY A 188 -23.88 -12.67 -0.60
CA GLY A 188 -23.98 -14.13 -0.66
C GLY A 188 -23.79 -14.85 0.67
N VAL A 189 -23.94 -14.16 1.81
CA VAL A 189 -23.92 -14.77 3.14
C VAL A 189 -25.34 -15.02 3.61
N GLU A 190 -25.59 -16.18 4.20
CA GLU A 190 -26.92 -16.54 4.68
C GLU A 190 -27.42 -15.56 5.76
N ALA A 191 -28.73 -15.28 5.73
CA ALA A 191 -29.32 -14.28 6.62
C ALA A 191 -29.20 -14.68 8.09
N GLU A 192 -29.30 -15.98 8.41
CA GLU A 192 -29.19 -16.47 9.78
C GLU A 192 -27.75 -16.47 10.31
N GLU A 193 -26.76 -16.71 9.43
CA GLU A 193 -25.34 -16.56 9.75
C GLU A 193 -25.03 -15.10 10.08
N SER A 194 -25.50 -14.18 9.22
CA SER A 194 -25.37 -12.73 9.44
C SER A 194 -26.07 -12.29 10.73
N ARG A 195 -27.27 -12.81 11.00
CA ARG A 195 -28.02 -12.56 12.24
C ARG A 195 -27.23 -12.97 13.47
N THR A 196 -26.72 -14.19 13.47
CA THR A 196 -25.94 -14.77 14.58
C THR A 196 -24.70 -13.94 14.85
N HIS A 197 -23.97 -13.56 13.79
CA HIS A 197 -22.77 -12.75 13.91
C HIS A 197 -23.06 -11.34 14.44
N HIS A 198 -24.12 -10.68 13.96
CA HIS A 198 -24.51 -9.36 14.45
C HIS A 198 -24.88 -9.38 15.94
N VAL A 199 -25.64 -10.38 16.38
CA VAL A 199 -26.03 -10.55 17.80
C VAL A 199 -24.79 -10.76 18.68
N ARG A 200 -23.84 -11.59 18.22
CA ARG A 200 -22.56 -11.81 18.91
C ARG A 200 -21.79 -10.50 19.10
N MET A 201 -21.59 -9.76 18.02
CA MET A 201 -20.84 -8.49 18.04
C MET A 201 -21.55 -7.41 18.87
N THR A 202 -22.88 -7.34 18.80
CA THR A 202 -23.68 -6.40 19.61
C THR A 202 -23.55 -6.71 21.11
N LYS A 203 -23.63 -7.98 21.50
CA LYS A 203 -23.45 -8.39 22.91
C LYS A 203 -22.07 -8.01 23.43
N MET A 204 -21.03 -8.26 22.64
CA MET A 204 -19.65 -7.88 22.99
C MET A 204 -19.54 -6.36 23.15
N LYS A 205 -20.05 -5.60 22.18
CA LYS A 205 -20.11 -4.13 22.21
C LYS A 205 -20.79 -3.60 23.47
N ASP A 206 -21.99 -4.08 23.79
CA ASP A 206 -22.78 -3.56 24.91
C ASP A 206 -22.08 -3.85 26.24
N THR A 207 -21.50 -5.04 26.38
CA THR A 207 -20.70 -5.42 27.55
C THR A 207 -19.47 -4.51 27.69
N PHE A 208 -18.75 -4.30 26.58
CA PHE A 208 -17.55 -3.48 26.56
C PHE A 208 -17.83 -2.02 26.91
N MET A 209 -18.84 -1.41 26.26
CA MET A 209 -19.18 0.00 26.45
C MET A 209 -19.75 0.28 27.84
N SER A 210 -20.44 -0.68 28.45
CA SER A 210 -20.90 -0.57 29.83
C SER A 210 -19.73 -0.46 30.84
N ALA A 211 -18.58 -1.07 30.52
CA ALA A 211 -17.38 -1.02 31.35
C ALA A 211 -16.39 0.10 30.97
N ASN A 212 -16.52 0.68 29.77
CA ASN A 212 -15.54 1.60 29.19
C ASN A 212 -16.19 2.82 28.51
N SER A 213 -17.01 3.55 29.27
CA SER A 213 -17.74 4.73 28.80
C SER A 213 -16.89 6.01 28.73
N ASP A 214 -15.59 5.91 28.96
CA ASP A 214 -14.63 7.03 28.92
C ASP A 214 -14.36 7.57 27.51
N LEU A 215 -14.59 6.74 26.49
CA LEU A 215 -14.44 7.08 25.06
C LEU A 215 -15.65 6.58 24.28
N GLY A 216 -15.90 7.16 23.11
CA GLY A 216 -16.83 6.57 22.14
C GLY A 216 -16.30 5.24 21.60
N LEU A 217 -17.14 4.45 20.94
CA LEU A 217 -16.70 3.16 20.40
C LEU A 217 -15.87 3.34 19.12
N PHE A 218 -16.42 4.05 18.15
CA PHE A 218 -15.95 4.06 16.77
C PHE A 218 -15.90 5.50 16.22
N GLY A 219 -14.69 5.95 15.90
CA GLY A 219 -14.40 7.30 15.42
C GLY A 219 -13.63 7.31 14.10
N ALA A 220 -13.56 8.48 13.51
CA ALA A 220 -12.87 8.73 12.25
C ALA A 220 -11.62 9.59 12.46
N VAL A 221 -10.54 9.24 11.77
CA VAL A 221 -9.32 10.05 11.67
C VAL A 221 -9.23 10.56 10.24
N ASP A 222 -9.67 11.80 10.05
CA ASP A 222 -9.60 12.48 8.77
C ASP A 222 -8.15 12.86 8.44
N VAL A 223 -7.62 12.30 7.36
CA VAL A 223 -6.30 12.72 6.82
C VAL A 223 -6.42 13.93 5.88
N GLY A 224 -7.65 14.37 5.60
CA GLY A 224 -7.99 15.52 4.77
C GLY A 224 -8.34 15.13 3.33
N ALA A 225 -9.35 15.79 2.75
CA ALA A 225 -9.81 15.53 1.38
C ALA A 225 -8.75 15.79 0.29
N GLY A 226 -7.72 16.57 0.61
CA GLY A 226 -6.57 16.84 -0.26
C GLY A 226 -5.38 15.91 -0.04
N ALA A 227 -5.50 14.90 0.83
CA ALA A 227 -4.41 13.97 1.09
C ALA A 227 -3.97 13.26 -0.19
N CYS A 228 -2.66 13.14 -0.37
CA CYS A 228 -2.13 12.27 -1.41
C CYS A 228 -2.30 10.82 -0.98
N TRP A 229 -2.75 9.96 -1.89
CA TRP A 229 -2.86 8.52 -1.68
C TRP A 229 -2.11 7.79 -2.79
N TRP A 230 -0.97 7.20 -2.44
CA TRP A 230 -0.11 6.46 -3.36
C TRP A 230 -0.17 4.97 -3.01
N ASP A 231 -0.98 4.23 -3.77
CA ASP A 231 -1.14 2.77 -3.68
C ASP A 231 -0.11 2.06 -4.58
N TYR A 232 0.69 1.16 -4.01
CA TYR A 232 1.70 0.39 -4.71
C TYR A 232 1.36 -1.11 -4.84
N GLY A 233 0.17 -1.55 -4.43
CA GLY A 233 -0.25 -2.96 -4.41
C GLY A 233 -0.56 -3.58 -5.78
N GLN A 234 -0.82 -2.71 -6.76
CA GLN A 234 -1.07 -3.09 -8.16
C GLN A 234 0.04 -2.59 -9.08
N LEU A 235 0.50 -3.42 -10.01
CA LEU A 235 1.58 -3.09 -10.95
C LEU A 235 1.35 -1.77 -11.69
N LYS A 236 0.12 -1.55 -12.17
CA LYS A 236 -0.27 -0.30 -12.83
C LYS A 236 -0.07 0.92 -11.93
N LEU A 237 -0.48 0.84 -10.66
CA LEU A 237 -0.39 1.95 -9.70
C LEU A 237 1.05 2.13 -9.20
N TYR A 238 1.78 1.03 -8.98
CA TYR A 238 3.21 1.05 -8.71
C TYR A 238 3.98 1.81 -9.80
N THR A 239 3.77 1.46 -11.07
CA THR A 239 4.41 2.14 -12.18
C THR A 239 3.98 3.60 -12.26
N ALA A 240 2.68 3.90 -12.19
CA ALA A 240 2.18 5.27 -12.24
C ALA A 240 2.79 6.15 -11.12
N ASN A 241 2.84 5.67 -9.88
CA ASN A 241 3.41 6.41 -8.77
C ASN A 241 4.93 6.61 -8.90
N ASN A 242 5.66 5.64 -9.46
CA ASN A 242 7.10 5.79 -9.69
C ASN A 242 7.43 6.74 -10.84
N LEU A 243 6.62 6.74 -11.90
CA LEU A 243 6.78 7.67 -13.02
C LEU A 243 6.34 9.09 -12.67
N LYS A 244 5.49 9.26 -11.65
CA LYS A 244 5.12 10.57 -11.11
C LYS A 244 6.32 11.39 -10.64
N LEU A 245 7.46 10.77 -10.32
CA LEU A 245 8.71 11.49 -10.06
C LEU A 245 9.18 12.35 -11.23
N ASN A 246 8.80 11.99 -12.46
CA ASN A 246 9.14 12.67 -13.71
C ASN A 246 8.16 13.81 -14.05
N GLU A 247 6.98 13.81 -13.41
CA GLU A 247 5.90 14.75 -13.70
C GLU A 247 6.12 16.11 -13.02
N GLU A 248 5.39 17.12 -13.49
CA GLU A 248 5.30 18.42 -12.84
C GLU A 248 3.99 18.56 -12.06
N GLY A 249 3.98 19.43 -11.05
CA GLY A 249 2.78 19.74 -10.27
C GLY A 249 2.86 19.31 -8.81
N SER A 250 1.84 19.69 -8.03
CA SER A 250 1.88 19.63 -6.56
C SER A 250 2.01 18.21 -5.99
N ASP A 251 1.37 17.22 -6.61
CA ASP A 251 1.45 15.82 -6.18
C ASP A 251 2.84 15.23 -6.45
N ALA A 252 3.41 15.49 -7.63
CA ALA A 252 4.78 15.11 -7.97
C ALA A 252 5.83 15.82 -7.09
N ASP A 253 5.63 17.10 -6.80
CA ASP A 253 6.48 17.87 -5.88
C ASP A 253 6.42 17.31 -4.46
N LEU A 254 5.23 16.92 -3.99
CA LEU A 254 5.08 16.32 -2.67
C LEU A 254 5.71 14.94 -2.61
N LEU A 255 5.56 14.12 -3.66
CA LEU A 255 6.20 12.82 -3.80
C LEU A 255 7.73 12.96 -3.73
N ARG A 256 8.31 13.87 -4.51
CA ARG A 256 9.75 14.17 -4.47
C ARG A 256 10.20 14.63 -3.09
N ARG A 257 9.48 15.55 -2.45
CA ARG A 257 9.79 16.02 -1.08
C ARG A 257 9.71 14.91 -0.05
N PHE A 258 8.67 14.07 -0.10
CA PHE A 258 8.51 12.92 0.78
C PHE A 258 9.73 12.00 0.69
N PHE A 259 10.19 11.72 -0.53
CA PHE A 259 11.34 10.88 -0.82
C PHE A 259 12.71 11.57 -0.72
N GLY A 260 12.77 12.89 -0.51
CA GLY A 260 14.03 13.64 -0.47
C GLY A 260 14.71 13.79 -1.84
N VAL A 261 13.96 13.63 -2.93
CA VAL A 261 14.46 13.82 -4.30
C VAL A 261 14.61 15.31 -4.57
N THR A 262 15.84 15.74 -4.85
CA THR A 262 16.19 17.16 -5.08
C THR A 262 16.63 17.45 -6.51
N ALA A 263 16.97 16.41 -7.27
CA ALA A 263 17.28 16.48 -8.69
C ALA A 263 16.81 15.20 -9.37
N ARG A 264 16.53 15.26 -10.68
CA ARG A 264 16.15 14.08 -11.47
C ARG A 264 17.30 13.07 -11.60
N GLN A 265 18.54 13.51 -11.47
CA GLN A 265 19.71 12.63 -11.39
C GLN A 265 20.40 12.84 -10.05
N MET A 266 20.53 11.77 -9.25
CA MET A 266 21.25 11.81 -7.96
C MET A 266 22.13 10.57 -7.81
N ASN A 267 23.32 10.74 -7.23
CA ASN A 267 24.22 9.66 -6.84
C ASN A 267 24.57 8.66 -7.96
N SER A 268 24.49 9.08 -9.22
CA SER A 268 24.63 8.21 -10.40
C SER A 268 25.86 8.58 -11.22
N ASP A 269 26.43 7.59 -11.92
CA ASP A 269 27.53 7.76 -12.87
C ASP A 269 27.09 7.30 -14.26
N MET A 270 26.72 8.27 -15.09
CA MET A 270 26.13 8.07 -16.42
C MET A 270 27.03 8.65 -17.53
N GLY A 271 28.34 8.77 -17.29
CA GLY A 271 29.26 9.59 -18.11
C GLY A 271 29.33 9.26 -19.61
N GLY A 272 28.96 8.03 -20.02
CA GLY A 272 28.89 7.62 -21.42
C GLY A 272 27.47 7.42 -21.97
N VAL A 273 26.45 7.79 -21.21
CA VAL A 273 25.03 7.52 -21.52
C VAL A 273 24.29 8.82 -21.80
N ALA A 274 23.51 8.85 -22.89
CA ALA A 274 22.59 9.96 -23.14
C ALA A 274 21.35 9.82 -22.25
N VAL A 275 21.14 10.73 -21.31
CA VAL A 275 19.98 10.71 -20.42
C VAL A 275 19.03 11.83 -20.82
N ASP A 276 17.78 11.48 -21.13
CA ASP A 276 16.74 12.46 -21.38
C ASP A 276 16.45 13.32 -20.14
N ASP A 277 16.22 14.62 -20.32
CA ASP A 277 16.02 15.56 -19.21
C ASP A 277 14.78 15.23 -18.36
N SER A 278 13.80 14.49 -18.90
CA SER A 278 12.60 14.05 -18.18
C SER A 278 12.77 12.75 -17.38
N ALA A 279 13.90 12.06 -17.52
CA ALA A 279 14.15 10.81 -16.81
C ALA A 279 14.65 11.04 -15.37
N CYS A 280 14.21 10.19 -14.44
CA CYS A 280 14.76 10.11 -13.10
C CYS A 280 15.73 8.92 -12.97
N VAL A 281 16.96 9.20 -12.50
CA VAL A 281 18.05 8.22 -12.36
C VAL A 281 18.73 8.37 -10.99
N PHE A 282 18.68 7.32 -10.18
CA PHE A 282 19.18 7.33 -8.81
C PHE A 282 20.15 6.19 -8.54
N SER A 283 21.32 6.48 -7.94
CA SER A 283 22.30 5.47 -7.54
C SER A 283 22.60 4.40 -8.60
N SER A 284 22.69 4.81 -9.87
CA SER A 284 22.86 3.91 -11.01
C SER A 284 24.16 4.21 -11.75
N ARG A 285 24.74 3.19 -12.39
CA ARG A 285 25.93 3.31 -13.22
C ARG A 285 25.72 2.60 -14.55
N ALA A 286 26.09 3.26 -15.62
CA ALA A 286 26.07 2.66 -16.95
C ALA A 286 27.21 3.20 -17.83
N LYS A 287 27.72 2.33 -18.70
CA LYS A 287 28.91 2.62 -19.51
C LYS A 287 28.58 3.36 -20.81
N CYS A 288 27.55 2.93 -21.53
CA CYS A 288 27.12 3.52 -22.79
C CYS A 288 25.60 3.36 -23.00
N GLY A 289 25.04 3.95 -24.06
CA GLY A 289 23.62 3.80 -24.41
C GLY A 289 22.78 5.06 -24.21
N SER A 290 21.47 4.88 -24.00
CA SER A 290 20.55 5.99 -23.78
C SER A 290 19.38 5.67 -22.85
N VAL A 291 19.13 6.54 -21.88
CA VAL A 291 17.92 6.52 -21.05
C VAL A 291 16.87 7.43 -21.68
N GLY A 292 15.74 6.85 -22.09
CA GLY A 292 14.67 7.57 -22.78
C GLY A 292 13.83 8.46 -21.86
N ALA A 293 12.91 9.21 -22.47
CA ALA A 293 12.00 10.10 -21.76
C ALA A 293 11.10 9.35 -20.77
N ASN A 294 10.78 9.99 -19.65
CA ASN A 294 9.91 9.48 -18.58
C ASN A 294 10.33 8.12 -18.01
N VAL A 295 11.63 7.80 -17.99
CA VAL A 295 12.15 6.63 -17.29
C VAL A 295 12.31 6.91 -15.81
N SER A 296 12.10 5.90 -14.96
CA SER A 296 12.46 5.97 -13.53
C SER A 296 13.34 4.78 -13.17
N MET A 297 14.59 5.07 -12.81
CA MET A 297 15.64 4.08 -12.62
C MET A 297 16.32 4.23 -11.25
N ALA A 298 16.48 3.13 -10.49
CA ALA A 298 17.35 3.15 -9.31
C ALA A 298 18.14 1.87 -9.04
N ALA A 299 19.38 2.02 -8.56
CA ALA A 299 20.31 0.91 -8.31
C ALA A 299 20.42 -0.03 -9.51
N VAL A 300 20.69 0.55 -10.68
CA VAL A 300 20.93 -0.18 -11.92
C VAL A 300 22.40 -0.10 -12.30
N GLU A 301 22.99 -1.26 -12.53
CA GLU A 301 24.34 -1.46 -13.05
C GLU A 301 24.24 -2.27 -14.34
N ALA A 302 24.42 -1.60 -15.47
CA ALA A 302 24.27 -2.21 -16.78
C ALA A 302 25.24 -1.61 -17.81
N GLN A 303 25.65 -2.41 -18.79
CA GLN A 303 26.48 -1.93 -19.89
C GLN A 303 25.73 -0.91 -20.76
N GLU A 304 24.47 -1.20 -21.08
CA GLU A 304 23.58 -0.36 -21.89
C GLU A 304 22.12 -0.47 -21.40
N PRO A 305 21.58 0.57 -20.72
CA PRO A 305 20.14 0.67 -20.45
C PRO A 305 19.43 1.25 -21.68
N ALA A 306 18.27 0.71 -22.06
CA ALA A 306 17.44 1.26 -23.12
C ALA A 306 15.93 1.22 -22.77
N GLY A 307 15.22 2.34 -23.00
CA GLY A 307 13.74 2.43 -23.14
C GLY A 307 12.89 2.88 -21.94
N GLY A 308 11.62 3.23 -22.20
CA GLY A 308 10.62 3.86 -21.32
C GLY A 308 10.00 2.96 -20.25
N ALA A 309 10.77 2.59 -19.24
CA ALA A 309 10.38 1.63 -18.21
C ALA A 309 10.66 2.11 -16.77
N VAL A 310 10.10 1.38 -15.78
CA VAL A 310 10.54 1.44 -14.38
C VAL A 310 11.54 0.33 -14.17
N LEU A 311 12.79 0.69 -13.86
CA LEU A 311 13.92 -0.23 -13.73
C LEU A 311 14.52 -0.12 -12.33
N TYR A 312 14.60 -1.21 -11.59
CA TYR A 312 15.20 -1.18 -10.26
C TYR A 312 15.88 -2.49 -9.88
N ASN A 313 16.93 -2.39 -9.06
CA ASN A 313 17.75 -3.52 -8.61
C ASN A 313 18.25 -4.41 -9.76
N LEU A 314 18.73 -3.79 -10.84
CA LEU A 314 19.23 -4.54 -11.99
C LEU A 314 20.75 -4.56 -11.96
N VAL A 315 21.32 -5.76 -11.96
CA VAL A 315 22.75 -5.97 -12.21
C VAL A 315 22.84 -6.86 -13.44
N SER A 316 23.40 -6.34 -14.53
CA SER A 316 23.64 -7.09 -15.76
C SER A 316 25.12 -7.04 -16.12
N ASP A 317 25.71 -8.23 -16.28
CA ASP A 317 27.02 -8.46 -16.89
C ASP A 317 26.90 -8.90 -18.36
N LEU A 318 25.70 -8.80 -18.96
CA LEU A 318 25.49 -9.11 -20.37
C LEU A 318 26.09 -8.02 -21.25
N ASP A 319 26.87 -8.44 -22.25
CA ASP A 319 27.50 -7.54 -23.23
C ASP A 319 26.47 -6.68 -23.99
N ASP A 320 25.28 -7.24 -24.25
CA ASP A 320 24.18 -6.58 -24.97
C ASP A 320 23.28 -5.70 -24.06
N GLY A 321 23.60 -5.59 -22.75
CA GLY A 321 22.88 -4.72 -21.82
C GLY A 321 21.47 -5.19 -21.42
N ILE A 322 20.64 -4.24 -20.96
CA ILE A 322 19.22 -4.45 -20.63
C ILE A 322 18.37 -3.60 -21.56
N VAL A 323 17.70 -4.26 -22.51
CA VAL A 323 16.75 -3.61 -23.41
C VAL A 323 15.34 -3.73 -22.84
N ALA A 324 14.72 -2.60 -22.53
CA ALA A 324 13.32 -2.48 -22.13
C ALA A 324 12.53 -1.75 -23.22
N GLY A 325 11.34 -2.24 -23.56
CA GLY A 325 10.37 -1.51 -24.38
C GLY A 325 9.50 -0.57 -23.54
N ASP A 326 8.73 0.28 -24.22
CA ASP A 326 7.75 1.14 -23.55
C ASP A 326 6.73 0.31 -22.77
N GLY A 327 6.57 0.64 -21.49
CA GLY A 327 5.64 -0.05 -20.59
C GLY A 327 6.12 -1.41 -20.10
N ASP A 328 7.35 -1.82 -20.40
CA ASP A 328 7.96 -2.98 -19.77
C ASP A 328 8.25 -2.69 -18.28
N VAL A 329 8.11 -3.73 -17.47
CA VAL A 329 8.56 -3.74 -16.07
C VAL A 329 9.50 -4.92 -15.91
N ILE A 330 10.76 -4.64 -15.60
CA ILE A 330 11.82 -5.64 -15.51
C ILE A 330 12.46 -5.54 -14.14
N VAL A 331 12.56 -6.69 -13.45
CA VAL A 331 13.25 -6.82 -12.16
C VAL A 331 14.22 -7.99 -12.22
N SER A 332 15.34 -7.87 -11.53
CA SER A 332 16.27 -8.97 -11.31
C SER A 332 15.98 -9.62 -9.96
N VAL A 333 15.74 -10.93 -9.97
CA VAL A 333 15.59 -11.74 -8.76
C VAL A 333 16.88 -12.52 -8.54
N THR A 334 17.48 -12.34 -7.37
CA THR A 334 18.71 -13.04 -6.98
C THR A 334 18.36 -14.18 -6.03
N ASP A 335 18.87 -15.39 -6.30
CA ASP A 335 18.72 -16.53 -5.40
C ASP A 335 19.79 -16.56 -4.30
N THR A 336 19.74 -17.59 -3.45
CA THR A 336 20.70 -17.76 -2.33
C THR A 336 22.12 -18.11 -2.77
N GLU A 337 22.30 -18.58 -4.01
CA GLU A 337 23.62 -18.82 -4.61
C GLU A 337 24.21 -17.53 -5.23
N GLY A 338 23.41 -16.46 -5.32
CA GLY A 338 23.78 -15.20 -5.94
C GLY A 338 23.55 -15.18 -7.45
N LYS A 339 22.84 -16.18 -8.00
CA LYS A 339 22.46 -16.19 -9.41
C LYS A 339 21.26 -15.29 -9.60
N SER A 340 21.36 -14.42 -10.60
CA SER A 340 20.30 -13.46 -10.94
C SER A 340 19.49 -13.95 -12.14
N MET A 341 18.17 -13.77 -12.08
CA MET A 341 17.24 -14.03 -13.19
C MET A 341 16.38 -12.80 -13.46
N LEU A 342 16.18 -12.48 -14.73
CA LEU A 342 15.28 -11.40 -15.11
C LEU A 342 13.84 -11.90 -15.11
N LEU A 343 12.97 -11.10 -14.51
CA LEU A 343 11.53 -11.29 -14.51
C LEU A 343 10.87 -10.08 -15.18
N LYS A 344 10.14 -10.34 -16.26
CA LYS A 344 9.53 -9.34 -17.13
C LYS A 344 8.02 -9.34 -17.00
N SER A 345 7.42 -8.16 -17.09
CA SER A 345 5.98 -7.94 -17.21
C SER A 345 5.72 -6.66 -18.00
N LYS A 346 4.43 -6.31 -18.18
CA LYS A 346 4.01 -5.06 -18.81
C LYS A 346 2.95 -4.36 -17.96
N ILE A 347 2.87 -3.04 -18.08
CA ILE A 347 1.94 -2.20 -17.31
C ILE A 347 0.46 -2.53 -17.53
N ASP A 348 0.11 -3.10 -18.68
CA ASP A 348 -1.26 -3.49 -19.05
C ASP A 348 -1.61 -4.92 -18.59
N VAL A 349 -0.63 -5.68 -18.08
CA VAL A 349 -0.84 -7.04 -17.57
C VAL A 349 -1.44 -6.98 -16.17
N CYS A 350 -2.64 -7.56 -16.03
CA CYS A 350 -3.28 -7.75 -14.74
C CYS A 350 -2.53 -8.82 -13.93
N GLY A 351 -1.79 -8.40 -12.90
CA GLY A 351 -1.02 -9.33 -12.08
C GLY A 351 -1.86 -10.37 -11.34
N GLY A 352 -3.11 -10.04 -11.01
CA GLY A 352 -4.09 -10.99 -10.49
C GLY A 352 -4.27 -12.23 -11.38
N LYS A 353 -4.27 -12.02 -12.70
CA LYS A 353 -4.48 -13.07 -13.70
C LYS A 353 -3.18 -13.73 -14.13
N ALA A 354 -2.08 -12.97 -14.17
CA ALA A 354 -0.79 -13.46 -14.65
C ALA A 354 0.05 -14.20 -13.60
N TRP A 355 -0.31 -14.15 -12.31
CA TRP A 355 0.46 -14.72 -11.20
C TRP A 355 0.96 -16.16 -11.43
N LYS A 356 0.09 -17.02 -11.98
CA LYS A 356 0.37 -18.44 -12.20
C LYS A 356 0.82 -18.78 -13.62
N SER A 357 0.85 -17.79 -14.51
CA SER A 357 1.18 -17.99 -15.91
C SER A 357 2.63 -17.60 -16.17
N VAL A 358 3.33 -18.37 -16.99
CA VAL A 358 4.64 -17.97 -17.52
C VAL A 358 4.39 -16.94 -18.61
N LEU A 359 4.86 -15.70 -18.40
CA LEU A 359 4.77 -14.64 -19.40
C LEU A 359 5.91 -14.77 -20.43
N GLU A 360 5.70 -14.20 -21.62
CA GLU A 360 6.72 -14.14 -22.66
C GLU A 360 8.02 -13.49 -22.12
N GLY A 361 9.16 -14.11 -22.43
CA GLY A 361 10.48 -13.67 -21.96
C GLY A 361 10.86 -14.15 -20.56
N ASN A 362 9.96 -14.81 -19.81
CA ASN A 362 10.27 -15.42 -18.52
C ASN A 362 10.45 -16.94 -18.65
N SER A 363 11.38 -17.49 -17.88
CA SER A 363 11.54 -18.95 -17.74
C SER A 363 10.57 -19.57 -16.73
N MET A 364 9.95 -18.75 -15.89
CA MET A 364 9.09 -19.16 -14.77
C MET A 364 7.95 -18.17 -14.55
N SER A 365 6.87 -18.63 -13.93
CA SER A 365 5.79 -17.77 -13.43
C SER A 365 6.20 -17.04 -12.15
N PHE A 366 5.49 -15.95 -11.82
CA PHE A 366 5.70 -15.22 -10.57
C PHE A 366 5.48 -16.11 -9.34
N GLU A 367 4.49 -17.00 -9.39
CA GLU A 367 4.21 -17.95 -8.32
C GLU A 367 5.36 -18.92 -8.07
N GLU A 368 5.97 -19.44 -9.13
CA GLU A 368 7.08 -20.39 -8.99
C GLU A 368 8.32 -19.70 -8.41
N VAL A 369 8.64 -18.49 -8.88
CA VAL A 369 9.74 -17.69 -8.31
C VAL A 369 9.49 -17.37 -6.84
N HIS A 370 8.27 -16.97 -6.48
CA HIS A 370 7.91 -16.75 -5.08
C HIS A 370 8.07 -18.03 -4.24
N LYS A 371 7.55 -19.17 -4.71
CA LYS A 371 7.67 -20.45 -3.99
C LYS A 371 9.12 -20.89 -3.79
N GLN A 372 10.02 -20.63 -4.75
CA GLN A 372 11.44 -20.95 -4.62
C GLN A 372 12.15 -20.10 -3.56
N ASN A 373 11.74 -18.84 -3.40
CA ASN A 373 12.38 -17.89 -2.49
C ASN A 373 11.65 -17.74 -1.14
N ARG A 374 10.46 -18.33 -0.96
CA ARG A 374 9.58 -18.00 0.18
C ARG A 374 10.18 -18.30 1.57
N ASP A 375 11.09 -19.27 1.63
CA ASP A 375 11.70 -19.77 2.87
C ASP A 375 13.18 -19.35 2.98
N THR A 376 13.64 -18.45 2.10
CA THR A 376 15.05 -18.03 2.06
C THR A 376 15.33 -16.84 2.97
N ASP A 377 16.55 -16.80 3.52
CA ASP A 377 17.01 -15.66 4.32
C ASP A 377 17.38 -14.49 3.40
N ILE A 378 16.53 -13.47 3.40
CA ILE A 378 16.70 -12.26 2.59
C ILE A 378 18.03 -11.55 2.87
N SER A 379 18.57 -11.63 4.08
CA SER A 379 19.85 -11.00 4.42
C SER A 379 21.02 -11.64 3.66
N THR A 380 20.94 -12.95 3.41
CA THR A 380 21.91 -13.68 2.59
C THR A 380 21.81 -13.26 1.13
N ILE A 381 20.60 -13.14 0.60
CA ILE A 381 20.35 -12.69 -0.78
C ILE A 381 20.85 -11.26 -0.99
N GLU A 382 20.52 -10.32 -0.09
CA GLU A 382 20.97 -8.92 -0.20
C GLU A 382 22.50 -8.83 -0.13
N LYS A 383 23.17 -9.62 0.72
CA LYS A 383 24.63 -9.67 0.78
C LYS A 383 25.22 -10.12 -0.56
N LYS A 384 24.70 -11.22 -1.13
CA LYS A 384 25.13 -11.73 -2.43
C LYS A 384 24.92 -10.72 -3.55
N ARG A 385 23.77 -10.04 -3.55
CA ARG A 385 23.49 -8.98 -4.52
C ARG A 385 24.46 -7.82 -4.40
N LYS A 386 24.79 -7.36 -3.18
CA LYS A 386 25.79 -6.30 -2.95
C LYS A 386 27.19 -6.72 -3.42
N GLU A 387 27.59 -7.97 -3.21
CA GLU A 387 28.83 -8.53 -3.74
C GLU A 387 28.84 -8.50 -5.28
N GLN A 388 27.74 -8.91 -5.92
CA GLN A 388 27.60 -8.87 -7.38
C GLN A 388 27.62 -7.43 -7.92
N PHE A 389 26.87 -6.52 -7.31
CA PHE A 389 26.85 -5.09 -7.64
C PHE A 389 28.26 -4.51 -7.64
N LYS A 390 29.01 -4.67 -6.53
CA LYS A 390 30.40 -4.20 -6.43
C LYS A 390 31.32 -4.79 -7.51
N LYS A 391 31.17 -6.09 -7.80
CA LYS A 391 31.97 -6.78 -8.82
C LYS A 391 31.69 -6.18 -10.21
N THR A 392 30.42 -6.03 -10.58
CA THR A 392 30.02 -5.48 -11.87
C THR A 392 30.45 -4.02 -12.00
N SER A 393 30.21 -3.19 -10.98
CA SER A 393 30.66 -1.79 -10.96
C SER A 393 32.18 -1.64 -11.12
N SER A 394 32.97 -2.57 -10.58
CA SER A 394 34.44 -2.57 -10.72
C SER A 394 34.89 -3.05 -12.11
N SER A 395 34.10 -3.90 -12.79
CA SER A 395 34.40 -4.32 -14.16
C SER A 395 34.20 -3.19 -15.19
N PHE A 396 33.50 -2.13 -14.79
CA PHE A 396 33.28 -0.93 -15.58
C PHE A 396 34.34 0.16 -15.38
N GLU A 397 35.52 -0.13 -14.78
CA GLU A 397 36.60 0.87 -14.60
C GLU A 397 36.77 1.76 -15.86
N ILE A 398 36.41 3.04 -15.69
CA ILE A 398 36.56 4.16 -16.64
C ILE A 398 37.94 4.78 -16.48
#